data_AF-A0A9Q1F943-F1
#
_entry.id   AF-A0A9Q1F943-F1
#
_cell.length_a   1.000
_cell.length_b   1.000
_cell.length_c   1.000
_cell.angle_alpha   90.00
_cell.angle_beta   90.00
_cell.angle_gamma   90.00
#
_symmetry.space_group_name_H-M   'P 1'
#
loop_
_entity.id
_entity.type
_entity.pdbx_description
1 polymer ?
#
loop_
_entity_poly.entity_id
_entity_poly.type
_entity_poly.pdbx_seq_one_letter_code
_entity_poly.pdbx_strand_id
1 'polypeptide(L)'
;MIEVERFILIGCLLQASPPKPKLTPEKVEVMEGTSASLSCSAAAPCPKLPPNLTWTPSLSDSVDQLQENDDQTKSVSSVLTFTASHLHHGQKIICRALYKLQQGDNQKTSNTSLTLRVLYMPRISDSGSCSRTAAEISCSCESRGNPSPSMEWHVSGLRVTNSTDRVISEEQLGNTGLRSSLTMRHSQGDTPTLLCVSTNTIGSSSLRLHIPCPQQHSVPSRAPRTIRGTPAPVPTPRLSTAPRLSRRLKGGRDGDTYASLQLPNISPEYDVLQVKKKHQKDTVTTQEEDDDYQNTGDGN
;
A
#
# COMPACT_ATOMS: atom_id res chain seq x y z
N MET A 1 -19.16 -38.20 62.35
CA MET A 1 -18.86 -38.39 60.91
C MET A 1 -20.00 -37.77 60.14
N ILE A 2 -19.73 -37.09 59.02
CA ILE A 2 -20.44 -35.88 58.50
C ILE A 2 -19.88 -34.65 59.24
N GLU A 3 -19.13 -33.72 58.66
CA GLU A 3 -19.28 -32.98 57.41
C GLU A 3 -18.02 -33.01 56.54
N VAL A 4 -18.20 -33.28 55.25
CA VAL A 4 -17.19 -33.23 54.19
C VAL A 4 -17.43 -31.94 53.41
N GLU A 5 -16.33 -31.22 53.11
CA GLU A 5 -16.23 -30.10 52.16
C GLU A 5 -17.02 -28.80 52.44
N ARG A 6 -16.41 -27.93 53.25
CA ARG A 6 -16.46 -26.48 52.99
C ARG A 6 -15.19 -26.05 52.25
N PHE A 7 -15.13 -26.31 50.95
CA PHE A 7 -14.26 -25.53 50.08
C PHE A 7 -14.83 -24.11 50.01
N ILE A 8 -14.23 -23.21 50.77
CA ILE A 8 -14.44 -21.77 50.61
C ILE A 8 -13.94 -21.42 49.21
N LEU A 9 -14.86 -21.33 48.25
CA LEU A 9 -14.68 -20.55 47.03
C LEU A 9 -14.46 -19.10 47.49
N ILE A 10 -13.20 -18.73 47.73
CA ILE A 10 -12.80 -17.33 47.81
C ILE A 10 -13.10 -16.76 46.43
N GLY A 11 -14.24 -16.10 46.32
CA GLY A 11 -14.75 -15.53 45.08
C GLY A 11 -13.67 -14.64 44.48
N CYS A 12 -13.36 -14.87 43.20
CA CYS A 12 -12.45 -14.02 42.48
C CYS A 12 -13.07 -12.61 42.39
N LEU A 13 -12.59 -11.68 43.20
CA LEU A 13 -13.03 -10.29 43.17
C LEU A 13 -12.29 -9.59 42.02
N LEU A 14 -12.95 -9.43 40.88
CA LEU A 14 -12.46 -8.54 39.84
C LEU A 14 -12.48 -7.11 40.41
N GLN A 15 -11.31 -6.50 40.58
CA GLN A 15 -11.17 -5.16 41.16
C GLN A 15 -12.02 -4.12 40.41
N ALA A 16 -12.25 -2.96 41.04
CA ALA A 16 -13.02 -1.85 40.44
C ALA A 16 -12.52 -1.50 39.02
N SER A 17 -11.21 -1.61 38.78
CA SER A 17 -10.56 -1.46 37.47
C SER A 17 -9.73 -2.71 37.10
N PRO A 18 -9.89 -3.27 35.89
CA PRO A 18 -9.12 -4.43 35.43
C PRO A 18 -7.65 -4.10 35.14
N PRO A 19 -6.71 -5.05 35.30
CA PRO A 19 -5.29 -4.82 35.04
C PRO A 19 -5.05 -4.52 33.55
N LYS A 20 -4.14 -3.59 33.28
CA LYS A 20 -3.77 -3.21 31.92
C LYS A 20 -2.94 -4.32 31.26
N PRO A 21 -3.29 -4.74 30.04
CA PRO A 21 -2.44 -5.65 29.28
C PRO A 21 -1.06 -5.03 29.01
N LYS A 22 -0.04 -5.88 28.93
CA LYS A 22 1.33 -5.51 28.58
C LYS A 22 1.57 -5.87 27.11
N LEU A 23 2.13 -4.93 26.35
CA LEU A 23 2.57 -5.17 24.97
C LEU A 23 4.08 -5.36 24.95
N THR A 24 4.54 -6.35 24.17
CA THR A 24 5.96 -6.64 23.99
C THR A 24 6.27 -6.81 22.50
N PRO A 25 7.27 -6.09 21.96
CA PRO A 25 8.07 -5.06 22.64
C PRO A 25 7.31 -3.73 22.84
N GLU A 26 7.78 -2.88 23.75
CA GLU A 26 7.17 -1.55 24.03
C GLU A 26 7.35 -0.54 22.90
N LYS A 27 8.34 -0.76 22.03
CA LYS A 27 8.62 0.03 20.82
C LYS A 27 8.98 -0.93 19.70
N VAL A 28 8.44 -0.69 18.51
CA VAL A 28 8.66 -1.53 17.34
C VAL A 28 9.15 -0.66 16.20
N GLU A 29 10.35 -0.97 15.73
CA GLU A 29 10.92 -0.43 14.51
C GLU A 29 11.29 -1.59 13.59
N VAL A 30 10.70 -1.63 12.39
CA VAL A 30 10.85 -2.74 11.44
C VAL A 30 10.93 -2.21 10.02
N MET A 31 11.62 -2.91 9.13
CA MET A 31 11.72 -2.54 7.72
C MET A 31 10.52 -3.09 6.93
N GLU A 32 10.07 -2.36 5.91
CA GLU A 32 9.03 -2.83 4.98
C GLU A 32 9.40 -4.19 4.36
N GLY A 33 8.42 -5.08 4.24
CA GLY A 33 8.58 -6.44 3.72
C GLY A 33 9.04 -7.47 4.76
N THR A 34 9.48 -7.05 5.95
CA THR A 34 9.87 -7.97 7.02
C THR A 34 8.68 -8.42 7.87
N SER A 35 8.71 -9.66 8.38
CA SER A 35 7.71 -10.17 9.32
C SER A 35 8.04 -9.73 10.74
N ALA A 36 7.03 -9.24 11.46
CA ALA A 36 7.14 -8.78 12.84
C ALA A 36 6.05 -9.42 13.72
N SER A 37 6.36 -9.66 14.98
CA SER A 37 5.44 -10.26 15.95
C SER A 37 5.29 -9.36 17.18
N LEU A 38 4.04 -9.09 17.57
CA LEU A 38 3.70 -8.41 18.82
C LEU A 38 3.06 -9.42 19.77
N SER A 39 3.47 -9.40 21.03
CA SER A 39 2.83 -10.18 22.09
C SER A 39 2.07 -9.24 23.01
N CYS A 40 0.81 -9.59 23.31
CA CYS A 40 0.00 -8.92 24.31
C CYS A 40 -0.30 -9.90 25.44
N SER A 41 0.03 -9.55 26.68
CA SER A 41 -0.26 -10.38 27.85
C SER A 41 -1.18 -9.66 28.83
N ALA A 42 -2.20 -10.37 29.31
CA ALA A 42 -3.11 -9.90 30.35
C ALA A 42 -3.15 -10.90 31.51
N ALA A 43 -3.05 -10.40 32.73
CA ALA A 43 -3.21 -11.23 33.91
C ALA A 43 -4.63 -11.83 33.95
N ALA A 44 -4.75 -13.06 34.42
CA ALA A 44 -6.02 -13.75 34.62
C ALA A 44 -6.28 -13.95 36.13
N PRO A 45 -6.78 -12.92 36.85
CA PRO A 45 -7.06 -13.03 38.30
C PRO A 45 -8.02 -14.17 38.64
N CYS A 46 -8.90 -14.54 37.71
CA CYS A 46 -9.86 -15.62 37.83
C CYS A 46 -9.49 -16.74 36.84
N PRO A 47 -8.79 -17.82 37.26
CA PRO A 47 -8.37 -18.89 36.35
C PRO A 47 -9.54 -19.58 35.60
N LYS A 48 -10.73 -19.64 36.21
CA LYS A 48 -11.95 -20.20 35.60
C LYS A 48 -12.57 -19.30 34.52
N LEU A 49 -12.21 -18.01 34.50
CA LEU A 49 -12.71 -17.00 33.57
C LEU A 49 -11.56 -16.12 33.08
N PRO A 50 -10.67 -16.68 32.24
CA PRO A 50 -9.58 -15.90 31.66
C PRO A 50 -10.13 -14.77 30.77
N PRO A 51 -9.40 -13.64 30.66
CA PRO A 51 -9.79 -12.57 29.75
C PRO A 51 -9.67 -13.01 28.30
N ASN A 52 -10.50 -12.44 27.43
CA ASN A 52 -10.35 -12.56 25.98
C ASN A 52 -9.54 -11.37 25.44
N LEU A 53 -8.52 -11.67 24.64
CA LEU A 53 -7.67 -10.65 24.01
C LEU A 53 -8.15 -10.38 22.59
N THR A 54 -8.15 -9.10 22.22
CA THR A 54 -8.54 -8.64 20.89
C THR A 54 -7.58 -7.59 20.40
N TRP A 55 -7.21 -7.67 19.12
CA TRP A 55 -6.33 -6.72 18.45
C TRP A 55 -7.14 -5.75 17.58
N THR A 56 -6.72 -4.50 17.53
CA THR A 56 -7.31 -3.49 16.63
C THR A 56 -6.21 -2.59 16.09
N PRO A 57 -6.02 -2.50 14.76
CA PRO A 57 -6.65 -3.29 13.70
C PRO A 57 -6.20 -4.77 13.70
N SER A 58 -7.01 -5.64 13.11
CA SER A 58 -6.69 -7.06 12.87
C SER A 58 -5.80 -7.20 11.63
N LEU A 59 -4.51 -6.91 11.79
CA LEU A 59 -3.53 -6.98 10.70
C LEU A 59 -3.31 -8.39 10.14
N SER A 60 -3.59 -9.41 10.95
CA SER A 60 -3.45 -10.83 10.65
C SER A 60 -4.20 -11.65 11.71
N ASP A 61 -4.16 -12.98 11.58
CA ASP A 61 -4.62 -13.88 12.62
C ASP A 61 -3.75 -13.76 13.88
N SER A 62 -4.38 -13.86 15.05
CA SER A 62 -3.71 -13.85 16.34
C SER A 62 -3.84 -15.21 17.02
N VAL A 63 -2.76 -15.68 17.65
CA VAL A 63 -2.74 -16.94 18.38
C VAL A 63 -2.79 -16.66 19.87
N ASP A 64 -3.85 -17.13 20.54
CA ASP A 64 -4.02 -16.99 21.99
C ASP A 64 -3.46 -18.22 22.72
N GLN A 65 -2.73 -18.00 23.80
CA GLN A 65 -2.15 -19.03 24.65
C GLN A 65 -2.36 -18.67 26.13
N LEU A 66 -2.69 -19.66 26.95
CA LEU A 66 -2.69 -19.53 28.41
C LEU A 66 -1.28 -19.79 28.91
N GLN A 67 -0.71 -18.85 29.66
CA GLN A 67 0.64 -18.92 30.20
C GLN A 67 0.60 -18.91 31.72
N GLU A 68 1.36 -19.82 32.35
CA GLU A 68 1.60 -19.82 33.79
C GLU A 68 2.91 -19.07 34.04
N ASN A 69 2.84 -18.07 34.91
CA ASN A 69 3.98 -17.23 35.29
C ASN A 69 4.78 -17.90 36.42
N ASP A 70 6.03 -17.49 36.62
CA ASP A 70 6.92 -18.05 37.66
C ASP A 70 6.36 -17.90 39.08
N ASP A 71 5.46 -16.94 39.30
CA ASP A 71 4.73 -16.70 40.55
C ASP A 71 3.45 -17.56 40.70
N GLN A 72 3.26 -18.58 39.84
CA GLN A 72 2.06 -19.44 39.76
C GLN A 72 0.78 -18.69 39.39
N THR A 73 0.86 -17.42 38.99
CA THR A 73 -0.30 -16.70 38.43
C THR A 73 -0.51 -17.11 36.97
N LYS A 74 -1.77 -17.09 36.51
CA LYS A 74 -2.09 -17.35 35.12
C LYS A 74 -2.28 -16.05 34.35
N SER A 75 -1.83 -16.04 33.11
CA SER A 75 -2.05 -14.97 32.15
C SER A 75 -2.51 -15.53 30.82
N VAL A 76 -3.16 -14.69 30.02
CA VAL A 76 -3.44 -14.98 28.62
C VAL A 76 -2.48 -14.15 27.80
N SER A 77 -1.77 -14.77 26.88
CA SER A 77 -0.95 -14.11 25.87
C SER A 77 -1.58 -14.29 24.50
N SER A 78 -1.52 -13.24 23.67
CA SER A 78 -1.96 -13.28 22.28
C SER A 78 -0.82 -12.75 21.42
N VAL A 79 -0.46 -13.48 20.37
CA VAL A 79 0.62 -13.10 19.46
C VAL A 79 0.04 -12.70 18.11
N LEU A 80 0.29 -11.46 17.69
CA LEU A 80 -0.07 -10.92 16.38
C LEU A 80 1.18 -10.90 15.49
N THR A 81 1.17 -11.68 14.41
CA THR A 81 2.27 -11.72 13.43
C THR A 81 1.83 -11.11 12.12
N PHE A 82 2.55 -10.10 11.61
CA PHE A 82 2.20 -9.39 10.39
C PHE A 82 3.44 -9.11 9.53
N THR A 83 3.24 -8.94 8.23
CA THR A 83 4.29 -8.43 7.33
C THR A 83 4.22 -6.91 7.28
N ALA A 84 5.33 -6.24 7.56
CA ALA A 84 5.40 -4.79 7.62
C ALA A 84 5.21 -4.14 6.23
N SER A 85 4.41 -3.09 6.16
CA SER A 85 4.14 -2.28 4.96
C SER A 85 4.31 -0.81 5.31
N HIS A 86 4.73 0.02 4.36
CA HIS A 86 4.78 1.49 4.54
C HIS A 86 3.44 2.07 5.02
N LEU A 87 2.30 1.45 4.67
CA LEU A 87 0.97 1.87 5.12
C LEU A 87 0.74 1.66 6.62
N HIS A 88 1.50 0.77 7.25
CA HIS A 88 1.42 0.53 8.69
C HIS A 88 2.19 1.58 9.50
N HIS A 89 3.02 2.43 8.87
CA HIS A 89 3.76 3.46 9.61
C HIS A 89 2.82 4.49 10.24
N GLY A 90 2.98 4.74 11.55
CA GLY A 90 2.13 5.66 12.30
C GLY A 90 0.78 5.05 12.71
N GLN A 91 0.50 3.80 12.30
CA GLN A 91 -0.71 3.10 12.70
C GLN A 91 -0.64 2.69 14.17
N LYS A 92 -1.71 2.98 14.92
CA LYS A 92 -1.84 2.66 16.34
C LYS A 92 -2.49 1.29 16.51
N ILE A 93 -1.72 0.33 16.99
CA ILE A 93 -2.17 -1.01 17.35
C ILE A 93 -2.66 -0.98 18.79
N ILE A 94 -3.83 -1.52 19.03
CA ILE A 94 -4.49 -1.57 20.34
C ILE A 94 -4.71 -3.05 20.67
N CYS A 95 -4.23 -3.46 21.84
CA CYS A 95 -4.63 -4.72 22.43
C CYS A 95 -5.64 -4.45 23.54
N ARG A 96 -6.80 -5.11 23.47
CA ARG A 96 -7.90 -4.98 24.43
C ARG A 96 -8.14 -6.31 25.11
N ALA A 97 -8.14 -6.27 26.44
CA ALA A 97 -8.48 -7.39 27.32
C ALA A 97 -9.91 -7.24 27.83
N LEU A 98 -10.73 -8.26 27.60
CA LEU A 98 -12.13 -8.34 28.01
C LEU A 98 -12.29 -9.33 29.16
N TYR A 99 -12.70 -8.85 30.33
CA TYR A 99 -12.91 -9.65 31.54
C TYR A 99 -14.41 -9.86 31.76
N LYS A 100 -14.83 -11.13 31.80
CA LYS A 100 -16.21 -11.53 32.11
C LYS A 100 -16.38 -11.70 33.63
N LEU A 101 -17.48 -11.20 34.19
CA LEU A 101 -17.82 -11.35 35.62
C LEU A 101 -18.73 -12.56 35.87
N GLN A 102 -18.62 -13.18 37.05
CA GLN A 102 -19.46 -14.33 37.43
C GLN A 102 -20.92 -13.95 37.74
N GLN A 103 -21.21 -12.67 37.97
CA GLN A 103 -22.51 -12.21 38.47
C GLN A 103 -22.95 -10.95 37.71
N GLY A 104 -23.85 -11.15 36.73
CA GLY A 104 -24.35 -10.11 35.81
C GLY A 104 -23.52 -9.98 34.52
N ASP A 105 -24.19 -9.63 33.41
CA ASP A 105 -23.59 -9.39 32.07
C ASP A 105 -22.75 -8.10 32.01
N ASN A 106 -22.03 -7.82 33.09
CA ASN A 106 -21.14 -6.68 33.21
C ASN A 106 -19.74 -7.13 32.78
N GLN A 107 -19.33 -6.71 31.60
CA GLN A 107 -17.98 -6.95 31.08
C GLN A 107 -17.10 -5.75 31.40
N LYS A 108 -15.90 -5.99 31.95
CA LYS A 108 -14.90 -4.93 32.14
C LYS A 108 -13.83 -5.04 31.08
N THR A 109 -13.34 -3.90 30.62
CA THR A 109 -12.32 -3.86 29.57
C THR A 109 -11.13 -3.02 29.99
N SER A 110 -9.96 -3.48 29.56
CA SER A 110 -8.71 -2.74 29.69
C SER A 110 -8.00 -2.77 28.35
N ASN A 111 -7.23 -1.74 28.02
CA ASN A 111 -6.48 -1.72 26.79
C ASN A 111 -5.09 -1.10 26.96
N THR A 112 -4.24 -1.42 26.01
CA THR A 112 -2.94 -0.81 25.82
C THR A 112 -2.72 -0.60 24.33
N SER A 113 -1.80 0.28 23.96
CA SER A 113 -1.60 0.63 22.57
C SER A 113 -0.16 0.98 22.25
N LEU A 114 0.24 0.68 21.02
CA LEU A 114 1.55 0.94 20.45
C LEU A 114 1.42 1.53 19.06
N THR A 115 2.22 2.55 18.73
CA THR A 115 2.29 3.09 17.37
C THR A 115 3.45 2.45 16.62
N LEU A 116 3.18 1.90 15.43
CA LEU A 116 4.19 1.24 14.61
C LEU A 116 5.13 2.24 13.92
N ARG A 117 6.44 1.97 13.99
CA ARG A 117 7.45 2.68 13.20
C ARG A 117 7.98 1.74 12.11
N VAL A 118 7.51 1.91 10.88
CA VAL A 118 8.00 1.12 9.74
C VAL A 118 8.98 1.95 8.93
N LEU A 119 10.18 1.44 8.70
CA LEU A 119 11.19 2.04 7.84
C LEU A 119 10.98 1.57 6.40
N TYR A 120 10.94 2.50 5.44
CA TYR A 120 10.69 2.21 4.03
C TYR A 120 11.41 3.22 3.13
N MET A 121 11.75 2.79 1.92
CA MET A 121 12.40 3.64 0.92
C MET A 121 11.47 4.78 0.47
N PRO A 122 12.01 5.88 -0.08
CA PRO A 122 11.19 7.01 -0.49
C PRO A 122 10.29 6.63 -1.66
N ARG A 123 9.04 7.09 -1.63
CA ARG A 123 8.05 6.92 -2.69
C ARG A 123 7.67 8.29 -3.22
N ILE A 124 8.10 8.57 -4.45
CA ILE A 124 7.73 9.79 -5.16
C ILE A 124 6.28 9.65 -5.62
N SER A 125 5.47 10.68 -5.38
CA SER A 125 4.09 10.75 -5.85
C SER A 125 4.06 10.87 -7.38
N ASP A 126 3.19 10.07 -8.03
CA ASP A 126 2.94 10.17 -9.47
C ASP A 126 2.31 11.52 -9.87
N SER A 127 1.87 12.33 -8.90
CA SER A 127 1.36 13.69 -9.10
C SER A 127 2.44 14.75 -9.35
N GLY A 128 3.71 14.36 -9.51
CA GLY A 128 4.77 15.29 -9.89
C GLY A 128 4.39 15.99 -11.20
N SER A 129 4.42 17.33 -11.20
CA SER A 129 3.93 18.12 -12.33
C SER A 129 4.94 19.19 -12.73
N CYS A 130 4.96 19.48 -14.03
CA CYS A 130 5.75 20.55 -14.61
C CYS A 130 4.84 21.47 -15.42
N SER A 131 5.21 22.75 -15.42
CA SER A 131 4.63 23.80 -16.25
C SER A 131 5.74 24.50 -17.01
N ARG A 132 5.43 24.96 -18.22
CA ARG A 132 6.38 25.65 -19.09
C ARG A 132 5.76 26.92 -19.65
N THR A 133 6.44 28.03 -19.45
CA THR A 133 6.16 29.31 -20.10
C THR A 133 7.17 29.55 -21.22
N ALA A 134 7.11 30.71 -21.88
CA ALA A 134 8.08 31.09 -22.91
C ALA A 134 9.51 31.27 -22.37
N ALA A 135 9.68 31.55 -21.07
CA ALA A 135 10.97 31.90 -20.49
C ALA A 135 11.41 30.97 -19.35
N GLU A 136 10.53 30.10 -18.84
CA GLU A 136 10.76 29.38 -17.60
C GLU A 136 10.06 28.01 -17.58
N ILE A 137 10.69 27.05 -16.92
CA ILE A 137 10.12 25.75 -16.58
C ILE A 137 10.03 25.68 -15.06
N SER A 138 8.86 25.33 -14.53
CA SER A 138 8.63 25.11 -13.10
C SER A 138 8.05 23.74 -12.86
N CYS A 139 8.67 22.96 -11.98
CA CYS A 139 8.31 21.60 -11.66
C CYS A 139 8.22 21.38 -10.16
N SER A 140 7.34 20.49 -9.73
CA SER A 140 7.19 20.10 -8.33
C SER A 140 7.19 18.58 -8.19
N CYS A 141 7.92 18.08 -7.19
CA CYS A 141 8.08 16.68 -6.88
C CYS A 141 7.80 16.47 -5.38
N GLU A 142 6.90 15.57 -5.03
CA GLU A 142 6.61 15.18 -3.65
C GLU A 142 7.05 13.74 -3.43
N SER A 143 7.73 13.45 -2.32
CA SER A 143 8.14 12.10 -1.93
C SER A 143 7.90 11.87 -0.46
N ARG A 144 7.53 10.65 -0.09
CA ARG A 144 7.38 10.23 1.29
C ARG A 144 8.24 9.02 1.58
N GLY A 145 9.01 9.06 2.65
CA GLY A 145 9.90 8.00 3.11
C GLY A 145 10.05 8.03 4.63
N ASN A 146 10.36 6.88 5.24
CA ASN A 146 10.77 6.84 6.64
C ASN A 146 12.09 6.07 6.75
N PRO A 147 13.21 6.72 7.10
CA PRO A 147 13.35 8.13 7.51
C PRO A 147 12.98 9.15 6.41
N SER A 148 12.65 10.39 6.79
CA SER A 148 12.32 11.47 5.83
C SER A 148 13.41 11.58 4.77
N PRO A 149 13.03 11.65 3.48
CA PRO A 149 14.00 11.63 2.41
C PRO A 149 14.67 13.00 2.20
N SER A 150 15.82 12.99 1.53
CA SER A 150 16.36 14.15 0.82
C SER A 150 15.97 14.09 -0.66
N MET A 151 15.97 15.25 -1.32
CA MET A 151 15.67 15.36 -2.74
C MET A 151 16.81 16.02 -3.52
N GLU A 152 16.94 15.63 -4.77
CA GLU A 152 17.81 16.29 -5.73
C GLU A 152 17.22 16.26 -7.14
N TRP A 153 17.62 17.24 -7.93
CA TRP A 153 17.17 17.42 -9.30
C TRP A 153 18.30 17.11 -10.26
N HIS A 154 17.93 16.45 -11.36
CA HIS A 154 18.82 16.15 -12.47
C HIS A 154 18.23 16.72 -13.76
N VAL A 155 19.00 17.56 -14.44
CA VAL A 155 18.62 18.20 -15.71
C VAL A 155 19.52 17.64 -16.79
N SER A 156 18.93 16.96 -17.78
CA SER A 156 19.66 16.29 -18.86
C SER A 156 20.76 15.34 -18.34
N GLY A 157 20.49 14.66 -17.23
CA GLY A 157 21.40 13.70 -16.58
C GLY A 157 22.43 14.30 -15.64
N LEU A 158 22.51 15.63 -15.50
CA LEU A 158 23.42 16.30 -14.59
C LEU A 158 22.69 16.73 -13.32
N ARG A 159 23.25 16.40 -12.16
CA ARG A 159 22.76 16.89 -10.86
C ARG A 159 22.87 18.42 -10.81
N VAL A 160 21.82 19.08 -10.34
CA VAL A 160 21.74 20.54 -10.29
C VAL A 160 21.52 21.06 -8.88
N THR A 161 22.01 22.28 -8.65
CA THR A 161 21.86 23.03 -7.40
C THR A 161 21.32 24.43 -7.68
N ASN A 162 21.02 25.19 -6.63
CA ASN A 162 20.63 26.59 -6.73
C ASN A 162 21.68 27.45 -7.49
N SER A 163 21.20 28.31 -8.38
CA SER A 163 21.99 29.35 -9.06
C SER A 163 21.10 30.53 -9.49
N THR A 164 21.66 31.56 -10.12
CA THR A 164 20.91 32.74 -10.60
C THR A 164 19.80 32.42 -11.60
N ASP A 165 19.91 31.33 -12.34
CA ASP A 165 18.94 30.93 -13.37
C ASP A 165 18.10 29.71 -12.96
N ARG A 166 18.28 29.21 -11.73
CA ARG A 166 17.59 28.03 -11.22
C ARG A 166 17.42 28.08 -9.70
N VAL A 167 16.16 28.04 -9.28
CA VAL A 167 15.75 28.08 -7.89
C VAL A 167 15.15 26.74 -7.52
N ILE A 168 15.68 26.15 -6.44
CA ILE A 168 15.19 24.93 -5.80
C ILE A 168 14.71 25.33 -4.42
N SER A 169 13.43 25.11 -4.15
CA SER A 169 12.80 25.28 -2.85
C SER A 169 12.31 23.95 -2.31
N GLU A 170 12.36 23.78 -0.99
CA GLU A 170 11.93 22.57 -0.30
C GLU A 170 10.92 22.90 0.78
N GLU A 171 9.88 22.08 0.88
CA GLU A 171 8.79 22.18 1.85
C GLU A 171 8.63 20.84 2.54
N GLN A 172 8.72 20.83 3.87
CA GLN A 172 8.53 19.62 4.66
C GLN A 172 7.03 19.27 4.78
N LEU A 173 6.66 18.05 4.41
CA LEU A 173 5.29 17.53 4.47
C LEU A 173 5.15 16.54 5.63
N GLY A 174 5.06 17.08 6.84
CA GLY A 174 5.04 16.28 8.07
C GLY A 174 6.39 15.60 8.34
N ASN A 175 6.39 14.48 9.06
CA ASN A 175 7.64 13.86 9.52
C ASN A 175 8.30 12.92 8.50
N THR A 176 7.60 12.59 7.41
CA THR A 176 8.04 11.59 6.42
C THR A 176 8.02 12.10 4.99
N GLY A 177 7.39 13.25 4.73
CA GLY A 177 7.25 13.80 3.39
C GLY A 177 8.14 15.02 3.15
N LEU A 178 8.60 15.16 1.91
CA LEU A 178 9.30 16.34 1.41
C LEU A 178 8.75 16.68 0.03
N ARG A 179 8.52 17.96 -0.23
CA ARG A 179 8.20 18.49 -1.55
C ARG A 179 9.32 19.41 -2.00
N SER A 180 9.91 19.12 -3.15
CA SER A 180 10.91 19.98 -3.79
C SER A 180 10.31 20.60 -5.05
N SER A 181 10.53 21.88 -5.25
CA SER A 181 10.11 22.61 -6.44
C SER A 181 11.33 23.22 -7.13
N LEU A 182 11.49 22.91 -8.42
CA LEU A 182 12.54 23.44 -9.28
C LEU A 182 11.94 24.42 -10.27
N THR A 183 12.47 25.63 -10.30
CA THR A 183 12.13 26.64 -11.29
C THR A 183 13.41 27.06 -12.01
N MET A 184 13.44 26.99 -13.34
CA MET A 184 14.62 27.32 -14.14
C MET A 184 14.28 28.11 -15.39
N ARG A 185 15.12 29.11 -15.71
CA ARG A 185 15.00 29.86 -16.96
C ARG A 185 15.31 28.97 -18.16
N HIS A 186 14.44 29.00 -19.15
CA HIS A 186 14.56 28.23 -20.37
C HIS A 186 13.80 28.92 -21.51
N SER A 187 14.52 29.63 -22.37
CA SER A 187 13.95 30.44 -23.45
C SER A 187 14.07 29.79 -24.84
N GLN A 188 15.06 28.92 -25.06
CA GLN A 188 15.34 28.36 -26.39
C GLN A 188 16.15 27.06 -26.27
N GLY A 189 15.84 26.06 -27.10
CA GLY A 189 16.53 24.77 -27.13
C GLY A 189 15.60 23.58 -26.96
N ASP A 190 16.19 22.39 -27.07
CA ASP A 190 15.52 21.12 -26.83
C ASP A 190 14.98 21.06 -25.41
N THR A 191 13.77 20.53 -25.25
CA THR A 191 13.16 20.33 -23.93
C THR A 191 14.05 19.42 -23.09
N PRO A 192 14.61 19.89 -21.96
CA PRO A 192 15.51 19.08 -21.16
C PRO A 192 14.75 17.92 -20.53
N THR A 193 15.45 16.82 -20.27
CA THR A 193 14.90 15.73 -19.45
C THR A 193 15.05 16.11 -17.98
N LEU A 194 13.94 16.12 -17.23
CA LEU A 194 13.94 16.37 -15.79
C LEU A 194 13.72 15.06 -15.02
N LEU A 195 14.60 14.82 -14.07
CA LEU A 195 14.54 13.70 -13.15
C LEU A 195 14.63 14.21 -11.72
N CYS A 196 13.63 13.88 -10.91
CA CYS A 196 13.64 14.06 -9.47
C CYS A 196 14.14 12.77 -8.83
N VAL A 197 15.11 12.86 -7.93
CA VAL A 197 15.64 11.71 -7.18
C VAL A 197 15.41 11.96 -5.70
N SER A 198 14.87 10.96 -5.01
CA SER A 198 14.55 11.01 -3.59
C SER A 198 15.24 9.86 -2.87
N THR A 199 15.98 10.16 -1.80
CA THR A 199 16.86 9.19 -1.14
C THR A 199 16.70 9.23 0.38
N ASN A 200 16.72 8.07 1.02
CA ASN A 200 16.90 7.93 2.46
C ASN A 200 17.85 6.76 2.76
N THR A 201 18.03 6.44 4.06
CA THR A 201 18.93 5.35 4.49
C THR A 201 18.45 3.95 4.08
N ILE A 202 17.20 3.80 3.65
CA ILE A 202 16.61 2.52 3.22
C ILE A 202 16.77 2.31 1.71
N GLY A 203 16.78 3.40 0.93
CA GLY A 203 16.97 3.31 -0.52
C GLY A 203 16.73 4.63 -1.24
N SER A 204 16.55 4.54 -2.56
CA SER A 204 16.33 5.67 -3.44
C SER A 204 15.22 5.37 -4.46
N SER A 205 14.50 6.41 -4.85
CA SER A 205 13.49 6.38 -5.90
C SER A 205 13.67 7.58 -6.82
N SER A 206 13.27 7.44 -8.08
CA SER A 206 13.45 8.50 -9.07
C SER A 206 12.26 8.59 -10.01
N LEU A 207 11.83 9.81 -10.34
CA LEU A 207 10.70 10.06 -11.23
C LEU A 207 11.12 11.00 -12.36
N ARG A 208 10.89 10.57 -13.60
CA ARG A 208 11.04 11.41 -14.80
C ARG A 208 9.79 12.24 -14.97
N LEU A 209 9.95 13.56 -15.03
CA LEU A 209 8.84 14.48 -15.13
C LEU A 209 8.62 14.90 -16.58
N HIS A 210 7.36 14.90 -17.00
CA HIS A 210 6.98 15.35 -18.33
C HIS A 210 6.82 16.87 -18.35
N ILE A 211 7.60 17.54 -19.20
CA ILE A 211 7.50 18.98 -19.39
C ILE A 211 6.52 19.25 -20.53
N PRO A 212 5.38 19.93 -20.28
CA PRO A 212 4.43 20.23 -21.33
C PRO A 212 5.04 21.18 -22.38
N CYS A 213 4.58 21.04 -23.62
CA CYS A 213 4.93 21.99 -24.67
C CYS A 213 4.40 23.40 -24.32
N PRO A 214 5.14 24.47 -24.63
CA PRO A 214 4.65 25.82 -24.43
C PRO A 214 3.39 26.02 -25.28
N GLN A 215 2.30 26.44 -24.65
CA GLN A 215 1.06 26.80 -25.33
C GLN A 215 1.37 28.01 -26.23
N GLN A 216 1.53 27.78 -27.53
CA GLN A 216 1.59 28.86 -28.51
C GLN A 216 0.19 29.50 -28.54
N HIS A 217 0.13 30.82 -28.39
CA HIS A 217 -1.10 31.56 -28.73
C HIS A 217 -1.52 31.13 -30.13
N SER A 218 -2.70 30.54 -30.26
CA SER A 218 -3.35 30.33 -31.55
C SER A 218 -3.46 31.69 -32.22
N VAL A 219 -2.58 31.97 -33.17
CA VAL A 219 -2.71 33.14 -34.05
C VAL A 219 -4.09 33.02 -34.69
N PRO A 220 -5.00 33.99 -34.53
CA PRO A 220 -6.26 33.93 -35.24
C PRO A 220 -5.93 33.84 -36.72
N SER A 221 -6.32 32.75 -37.38
CA SER A 221 -6.22 32.63 -38.83
C SER A 221 -6.95 33.83 -39.41
N ARG A 222 -6.19 34.79 -39.95
CA ARG A 222 -6.75 35.98 -40.56
C ARG A 222 -7.47 35.49 -41.81
N ALA A 223 -8.80 35.43 -41.75
CA ALA A 223 -9.63 35.03 -42.87
C ALA A 223 -9.16 35.78 -44.14
N PRO A 224 -8.95 35.08 -45.27
CA PRO A 224 -8.54 35.73 -46.50
C PRO A 224 -9.60 36.78 -46.86
N ARG A 225 -9.16 38.02 -47.11
CA ARG A 225 -10.06 39.08 -47.58
C ARG A 225 -10.64 38.64 -48.93
N THR A 226 -11.93 38.31 -48.94
CA THR A 226 -12.68 38.09 -50.18
C THR A 226 -12.70 39.40 -50.97
N ILE A 227 -11.94 39.49 -52.06
CA ILE A 227 -12.12 40.54 -53.05
C ILE A 227 -13.49 40.29 -53.67
N ARG A 228 -14.41 41.26 -53.51
CA ARG A 228 -15.74 41.24 -54.13
C ARG A 228 -15.58 41.21 -55.65
N GLY A 229 -15.74 40.04 -56.25
CA GLY A 229 -15.99 39.91 -57.68
C GLY A 229 -17.39 40.47 -58.00
N THR A 230 -17.47 41.29 -59.03
CA THR A 230 -18.73 41.80 -59.60
C THR A 230 -19.58 40.65 -60.15
N PRO A 231 -20.92 40.68 -59.98
CA PRO A 231 -21.78 39.58 -60.44
C PRO A 231 -21.96 39.63 -61.97
N ALA A 232 -21.77 38.49 -62.62
CA ALA A 232 -22.17 38.25 -64.01
C ALA A 232 -23.70 38.03 -64.11
N PRO A 233 -24.35 38.39 -65.24
CA PRO A 233 -25.79 38.29 -65.38
C PRO A 233 -26.27 36.84 -65.58
N VAL A 234 -27.38 36.53 -64.91
CA VAL A 234 -28.07 35.22 -64.88
C VAL A 234 -28.84 35.00 -66.20
N PRO A 235 -28.77 33.82 -66.84
CA PRO A 235 -29.67 33.47 -67.92
C PRO A 235 -31.01 32.91 -67.38
N THR A 236 -32.11 33.35 -67.98
CA THR A 236 -33.48 32.96 -67.65
C THR A 236 -33.83 31.53 -68.13
N PRO A 237 -34.53 30.70 -67.34
CA PRO A 237 -34.99 29.40 -67.79
C PRO A 237 -36.34 29.49 -68.52
N ARG A 238 -36.46 28.78 -69.66
CA ARG A 238 -37.72 28.56 -70.39
C ARG A 238 -38.57 27.49 -69.68
N LEU A 239 -39.88 27.74 -69.64
CA LEU A 239 -40.91 26.79 -69.19
C LEU A 239 -41.03 25.60 -70.17
N SER A 240 -40.95 24.37 -69.65
CA SER A 240 -41.61 23.22 -70.27
C SER A 240 -42.29 22.36 -69.21
N THR A 241 -43.54 22.04 -69.50
CA THR A 241 -44.55 21.35 -68.71
C THR A 241 -44.18 19.91 -68.36
N ALA A 242 -44.47 19.50 -67.12
CA ALA A 242 -44.27 18.15 -66.61
C ALA A 242 -45.51 17.26 -66.84
N PRO A 243 -45.35 15.96 -67.15
CA PRO A 243 -46.38 14.96 -66.90
C PRO A 243 -46.24 14.37 -65.49
N ARG A 244 -47.39 14.21 -64.83
CA ARG A 244 -47.55 13.50 -63.54
C ARG A 244 -47.53 11.99 -63.76
N LEU A 245 -46.83 11.26 -62.89
CA LEU A 245 -47.10 9.84 -62.61
C LEU A 245 -46.80 9.52 -61.14
N SER A 246 -47.51 8.50 -60.66
CA SER A 246 -48.08 8.34 -59.32
C SER A 246 -47.18 7.61 -58.31
N ARG A 247 -47.40 7.85 -57.01
CA ARG A 247 -46.79 7.17 -55.85
C ARG A 247 -46.97 5.65 -55.84
N ARG A 248 -46.04 4.92 -55.20
CA ARG A 248 -46.34 3.83 -54.25
C ARG A 248 -45.38 3.82 -53.06
N LEU A 249 -45.94 3.51 -51.88
CA LEU A 249 -45.37 3.50 -50.54
C LEU A 249 -44.69 2.17 -50.18
N LYS A 250 -43.66 2.24 -49.32
CA LYS A 250 -43.22 1.25 -48.31
C LYS A 250 -42.13 1.96 -47.47
N GLY A 251 -42.12 2.04 -46.15
CA GLY A 251 -42.84 1.34 -45.09
C GLY A 251 -41.81 0.81 -44.09
N GLY A 252 -41.70 1.42 -42.90
CA GLY A 252 -40.98 0.90 -41.73
C GLY A 252 -39.71 1.68 -41.35
N ARG A 253 -39.26 1.72 -40.09
CA ARG A 253 -39.85 1.50 -38.76
C ARG A 253 -38.81 2.06 -37.78
N ASP A 254 -39.24 2.71 -36.70
CA ASP A 254 -38.41 3.26 -35.61
C ASP A 254 -37.57 2.19 -34.90
N GLY A 255 -36.43 2.60 -34.31
CA GLY A 255 -35.61 1.74 -33.45
C GLY A 255 -34.29 2.34 -32.94
N ASP A 256 -34.38 3.19 -31.92
CA ASP A 256 -33.67 3.16 -30.62
C ASP A 256 -32.25 2.56 -30.46
N THR A 257 -31.35 3.42 -29.94
CA THR A 257 -30.59 3.27 -28.68
C THR A 257 -29.26 2.47 -28.61
N TYR A 258 -28.22 3.20 -28.13
CA TYR A 258 -26.95 2.84 -27.48
C TYR A 258 -26.07 1.71 -28.06
N ALA A 259 -24.91 2.09 -28.61
CA ALA A 259 -23.83 1.16 -28.92
C ALA A 259 -23.18 0.65 -27.62
N SER A 260 -23.24 -0.67 -27.43
CA SER A 260 -22.49 -1.41 -26.42
C SER A 260 -21.03 -1.58 -26.87
N LEU A 261 -20.08 -1.30 -25.98
CA LEU A 261 -18.66 -1.67 -26.15
C LEU A 261 -18.51 -3.16 -25.81
N GLN A 262 -18.23 -4.01 -26.80
CA GLN A 262 -17.72 -5.36 -26.57
C GLN A 262 -16.24 -5.30 -26.16
N LEU A 263 -15.93 -5.75 -24.95
CA LEU A 263 -14.57 -6.14 -24.54
C LEU A 263 -14.27 -7.55 -25.07
N PRO A 264 -13.09 -7.80 -25.67
CA PRO A 264 -12.69 -9.16 -26.02
C PRO A 264 -12.41 -9.98 -24.77
N ASN A 265 -12.93 -11.20 -24.79
CA ASN A 265 -12.77 -12.26 -23.79
C ASN A 265 -11.29 -12.68 -23.70
N ILE A 266 -10.57 -12.20 -22.68
CA ILE A 266 -9.23 -12.68 -22.32
C ILE A 266 -9.40 -13.61 -21.12
N SER A 267 -9.29 -14.91 -21.38
CA SER A 267 -9.18 -15.96 -20.38
C SER A 267 -7.78 -15.92 -19.74
N PRO A 268 -7.64 -16.02 -18.40
CA PRO A 268 -6.33 -16.01 -17.76
C PRO A 268 -5.77 -17.45 -17.68
N GLU A 269 -4.88 -17.81 -18.61
CA GLU A 269 -3.93 -18.90 -18.37
C GLU A 269 -2.72 -18.33 -17.61
N TYR A 270 -2.61 -18.68 -16.32
CA TYR A 270 -1.35 -18.59 -15.59
C TYR A 270 -0.68 -19.97 -15.64
N ASP A 271 0.43 -20.07 -16.36
CA ASP A 271 1.33 -21.22 -16.30
C ASP A 271 1.98 -21.32 -14.90
N VAL A 272 1.76 -22.46 -14.25
CA VAL A 272 2.44 -22.83 -13.01
C VAL A 272 3.84 -23.34 -13.36
N LEU A 273 4.88 -22.63 -12.92
CA LEU A 273 6.26 -23.12 -12.95
C LEU A 273 6.39 -24.34 -12.01
N GLN A 274 6.30 -25.54 -12.58
CA GLN A 274 6.64 -26.80 -11.91
C GLN A 274 8.18 -26.93 -11.80
N VAL A 275 8.71 -26.68 -10.60
CA VAL A 275 10.10 -27.02 -10.26
C VAL A 275 10.19 -28.55 -10.09
N LYS A 276 10.73 -29.24 -11.10
CA LYS A 276 11.11 -30.66 -10.99
C LYS A 276 12.23 -30.83 -9.96
N LYS A 277 11.89 -31.35 -8.76
CA LYS A 277 12.90 -31.96 -7.87
C LYS A 277 13.36 -33.27 -8.50
N LYS A 278 14.60 -33.30 -8.97
CA LYS A 278 15.30 -34.51 -9.40
C LYS A 278 15.64 -35.32 -8.15
N HIS A 279 15.02 -36.49 -8.00
CA HIS A 279 15.49 -37.50 -7.05
C HIS A 279 16.86 -38.00 -7.51
N GLN A 280 17.90 -37.70 -6.71
CA GLN A 280 19.16 -38.41 -6.78
C GLN A 280 19.05 -39.61 -5.85
N LYS A 281 19.06 -40.79 -6.46
CA LYS A 281 19.03 -42.09 -5.83
C LYS A 281 20.48 -42.53 -5.72
N ASP A 282 21.08 -42.33 -4.55
CA ASP A 282 22.38 -42.93 -4.28
C ASP A 282 22.17 -44.37 -3.80
N THR A 283 22.67 -45.25 -4.65
CA THR A 283 22.59 -46.70 -4.60
C THR A 283 23.51 -47.24 -3.51
N VAL A 284 22.93 -48.01 -2.60
CA VAL A 284 23.63 -48.94 -1.71
C VAL A 284 24.31 -50.01 -2.56
N THR A 285 25.62 -50.19 -2.40
CA THR A 285 26.31 -51.43 -2.78
C THR A 285 27.00 -51.98 -1.54
N THR A 286 26.59 -53.19 -1.17
CA THR A 286 27.11 -54.06 -0.11
C THR A 286 28.54 -54.52 -0.41
N GLN A 287 29.39 -54.55 0.61
CA GLN A 287 30.43 -55.58 0.77
C GLN A 287 30.46 -56.02 2.23
N GLU A 288 30.38 -57.34 2.41
CA GLU A 288 30.57 -58.12 3.62
C GLU A 288 32.02 -57.99 4.11
N GLU A 289 32.22 -57.99 5.43
CA GLU A 289 33.28 -58.77 6.07
C GLU A 289 32.96 -58.96 7.56
N ASP A 290 33.01 -60.22 7.97
CA ASP A 290 32.92 -60.76 9.33
C ASP A 290 33.97 -60.12 10.27
N ASP A 291 33.65 -59.96 11.56
CA ASP A 291 34.36 -60.71 12.60
C ASP A 291 33.76 -60.52 14.01
N ASP A 292 33.76 -61.67 14.67
CA ASP A 292 33.43 -62.05 16.04
C ASP A 292 34.03 -61.16 17.14
N TYR A 293 33.26 -60.89 18.20
CA TYR A 293 33.65 -61.27 19.58
C TYR A 293 32.53 -60.97 20.59
N GLN A 294 32.00 -62.04 21.17
CA GLN A 294 31.33 -62.05 22.48
C GLN A 294 32.28 -61.51 23.57
N ASN A 295 31.80 -60.67 24.50
CA ASN A 295 31.80 -61.10 25.91
C ASN A 295 30.90 -60.26 26.83
N THR A 296 30.18 -61.01 27.64
CA THR A 296 29.45 -60.68 28.86
C THR A 296 30.32 -60.07 29.96
N GLY A 297 29.70 -59.34 30.89
CA GLY A 297 30.35 -58.93 32.13
C GLY A 297 29.45 -58.12 33.07
N ASP A 298 28.44 -58.77 33.63
CA ASP A 298 27.77 -58.36 34.87
C ASP A 298 28.71 -58.55 36.07
N GLY A 299 28.55 -57.69 37.09
CA GLY A 299 28.94 -57.96 38.49
C GLY A 299 30.08 -57.12 39.06
N ASN A 300 29.75 -56.07 39.82
CA ASN A 300 29.64 -56.10 41.29
C ASN A 300 29.13 -54.75 41.83
#